data_AF-A0A2N2QCH7-F1
#
_entry.id   AF-A0A2N2QCH7-F1
#
_cell.length_a   1.000
_cell.length_b   1.000
_cell.length_c   1.000
_cell.angle_alpha   90.00
_cell.angle_beta   90.00
_cell.angle_gamma   90.00
#
_symmetry.space_group_name_H-M   'P 1'
#
loop_
_entity.id
_entity.type
_entity.pdbx_description
1 polymer ?
#
loop_
_entity_poly.entity_id
_entity_poly.type
_entity_poly.pdbx_seq_one_letter_code
_entity_poly.pdbx_strand_id
1 'polypeptide(L)'
;MIKNIAKKSLLVALLAGVGFTATAQERVYVIDARDVVAKSGTGLCWRTGYWTPAAAAADKAGCECDKDLLPKETCEPKAMAAAAPAAPVAGPKPTGEKVTVAADALFDFNKAVLRPEGKAKLDELVSK
;
A
#
# COMPACT_ATOMS: atom_id res chain seq x y z
N MET A 1 13.96 12.53 -68.03
CA MET A 1 13.95 13.41 -66.83
C MET A 1 13.75 12.58 -65.56
N ILE A 2 14.79 11.90 -65.04
CA ILE A 2 14.65 10.88 -63.95
C ILE A 2 15.67 11.08 -62.80
N LYS A 3 16.42 12.18 -62.74
CA LYS A 3 17.61 12.27 -61.87
C LYS A 3 17.44 12.98 -60.51
N ASN A 4 16.23 13.42 -60.14
CA ASN A 4 16.01 14.25 -58.94
C ASN A 4 15.13 13.63 -57.83
N ILE A 5 14.63 12.40 -57.99
CA ILE A 5 13.72 11.79 -57.00
C ILE A 5 14.49 11.11 -55.85
N ALA A 6 15.69 10.59 -56.10
CA ALA A 6 16.46 9.81 -55.10
C ALA A 6 17.08 10.64 -53.96
N LYS A 7 17.14 11.98 -54.07
CA LYS A 7 17.85 12.85 -53.11
C LYS A 7 16.98 13.51 -52.03
N LYS A 8 15.64 13.35 -52.06
CA LYS A 8 14.73 14.20 -51.27
C LYS A 8 13.91 13.55 -50.17
N SER A 9 14.01 12.26 -49.86
CA SER A 9 13.08 11.69 -48.87
C SER A 9 13.66 10.62 -47.93
N LEU A 10 14.96 10.68 -47.66
CA LEU A 10 15.62 9.92 -46.59
C LEU A 10 15.29 10.44 -45.17
N LEU A 11 14.19 11.17 -44.97
CA LEU A 11 13.88 11.89 -43.72
C LEU A 11 12.44 11.73 -43.22
N VAL A 12 11.89 10.52 -43.23
CA VAL A 12 10.69 10.20 -42.40
C VAL A 12 10.85 8.81 -41.78
N ALA A 13 11.88 8.64 -40.97
CA ALA A 13 12.06 7.49 -40.09
C ALA A 13 12.27 8.01 -38.66
N LEU A 14 11.23 8.66 -38.10
CA LEU A 14 11.18 9.13 -36.70
C LEU A 14 9.76 9.58 -36.34
N LEU A 15 8.74 8.77 -36.64
CA LEU A 15 7.48 8.87 -35.89
C LEU A 15 7.64 8.02 -34.63
N ALA A 16 8.23 8.71 -33.66
CA ALA A 16 8.21 8.47 -32.22
C ALA A 16 7.50 7.19 -31.78
N GLY A 17 8.30 6.20 -31.40
CA GLY A 17 7.86 5.25 -30.39
C GLY A 17 7.43 6.06 -29.17
N VAL A 18 6.13 6.06 -28.88
CA VAL A 18 5.63 6.50 -27.58
C VAL A 18 6.16 5.48 -26.59
N GLY A 19 7.35 5.76 -26.07
CA GLY A 19 7.92 5.01 -24.96
C GLY A 19 6.96 5.15 -23.80
N PHE A 20 6.48 4.02 -23.28
CA PHE A 20 5.86 3.99 -21.96
C PHE A 20 6.91 4.45 -20.95
N THR A 21 6.89 5.74 -20.59
CA THR A 21 7.63 6.21 -19.42
C THR A 21 6.95 5.58 -18.21
N ALA A 22 7.56 4.55 -17.64
CA ALA A 22 7.16 4.02 -16.34
C ALA A 22 7.46 5.09 -15.30
N THR A 23 6.51 6.00 -15.08
CA THR A 23 6.53 6.83 -13.87
C THR A 23 6.36 5.87 -12.71
N ALA A 24 7.29 5.86 -11.75
CA ALA A 24 7.07 5.21 -10.47
C ALA A 24 5.86 5.89 -9.84
N GLN A 25 4.67 5.33 -10.04
CA GLN A 25 3.50 5.82 -9.35
C GLN A 25 3.70 5.40 -7.91
N GLU A 26 3.88 6.38 -7.03
CA GLU A 26 4.05 6.18 -5.59
C GLU A 26 2.70 5.77 -4.99
N ARG A 27 2.24 4.59 -5.40
CA ARG A 27 0.97 3.96 -5.05
C ARG A 27 1.32 2.77 -4.18
N VAL A 28 0.66 2.67 -3.04
CA VAL A 28 0.85 1.53 -2.13
C VAL A 28 -0.19 0.44 -2.30
N TYR A 29 -1.12 0.64 -3.23
CA TYR A 29 -2.09 -0.36 -3.69
C TYR A 29 -1.79 -0.79 -5.11
N VAL A 30 -2.09 -2.06 -5.41
CA VAL A 30 -2.02 -2.60 -6.76
C VAL A 30 -3.08 -1.90 -7.61
N ILE A 31 -2.64 -1.27 -8.69
CA ILE A 31 -3.51 -0.60 -9.66
C ILE A 31 -3.41 -1.27 -11.03
N ASP A 32 -4.47 -1.16 -11.82
CA ASP A 32 -4.42 -1.51 -13.24
C ASP A 32 -3.96 -0.33 -14.11
N ALA A 33 -3.90 -0.54 -15.43
CA ALA A 33 -3.49 0.51 -16.39
C ALA A 33 -4.42 1.74 -16.43
N ARG A 34 -5.58 1.68 -15.79
CA ARG A 34 -6.56 2.77 -15.68
C ARG A 34 -6.46 3.48 -14.33
N ASP A 35 -5.44 3.14 -13.52
CA ASP A 35 -5.22 3.69 -12.18
C ASP A 35 -6.35 3.32 -11.18
N VAL A 36 -7.04 2.19 -11.45
CA VAL A 36 -8.08 1.62 -10.58
C VAL A 36 -7.46 0.60 -9.64
N VAL A 37 -7.77 0.72 -8.35
CA VAL A 37 -7.27 -0.23 -7.33
C VAL A 37 -7.90 -1.61 -7.53
N ALA A 38 -7.03 -2.62 -7.62
CA ALA A 38 -7.44 -4.00 -7.66
C ALA A 38 -8.02 -4.42 -6.30
N LYS A 39 -9.22 -5.01 -6.33
CA LYS A 39 -9.90 -5.52 -5.13
C LYS A 39 -10.04 -7.04 -5.16
N SER A 40 -10.11 -7.66 -3.99
CA SER A 40 -10.46 -9.07 -3.82
C SER A 40 -11.94 -9.30 -4.15
N GLY A 41 -12.36 -10.56 -4.26
CA GLY A 41 -13.79 -10.92 -4.38
C GLY A 41 -14.65 -10.51 -3.18
N THR A 42 -14.04 -10.17 -2.05
CA THR A 42 -14.71 -9.64 -0.86
C THR A 42 -14.61 -8.12 -0.72
N GLY A 43 -14.03 -7.43 -1.71
CA GLY A 43 -13.92 -5.97 -1.74
C GLY A 43 -12.68 -5.38 -1.04
N LEU A 44 -11.72 -6.20 -0.60
CA LEU A 44 -10.48 -5.71 0.03
C LEU A 44 -9.48 -5.23 -1.03
N CYS A 45 -8.78 -4.11 -0.79
CA CYS A 45 -7.78 -3.62 -1.72
C CYS A 45 -6.45 -4.38 -1.60
N TRP A 46 -5.87 -4.75 -2.74
CA TRP A 46 -4.56 -5.40 -2.76
C TRP A 46 -3.45 -4.38 -2.51
N ARG A 47 -2.68 -4.60 -1.45
CA ARG A 47 -1.51 -3.78 -1.08
C ARG A 47 -0.26 -4.27 -1.79
N THR A 48 0.69 -3.38 -2.05
CA THR A 48 2.03 -3.72 -2.54
C THR A 48 2.98 -4.06 -1.39
N GLY A 49 4.17 -4.59 -1.69
CA GLY A 49 5.22 -4.82 -0.68
C GLY A 49 5.80 -3.53 -0.07
N TYR A 50 5.48 -2.36 -0.63
CA TYR A 50 5.92 -1.05 -0.15
C TYR A 50 4.89 -0.37 0.75
N TRP A 51 3.79 -1.05 1.08
CA TRP A 51 2.72 -0.48 1.88
C TRP A 51 3.18 -0.17 3.31
N THR A 52 2.85 1.04 3.76
CA THR A 52 2.95 1.46 5.16
C THR A 52 1.70 2.28 5.51
N PRO A 53 1.29 2.36 6.78
CA PRO A 53 0.15 3.21 7.18
C PRO A 53 0.33 4.68 6.77
N ALA A 54 1.56 5.20 6.81
CA ALA A 54 1.86 6.58 6.41
C ALA A 54 1.71 6.78 4.89
N ALA A 55 2.21 5.85 4.08
CA ALA A 55 2.07 5.93 2.63
C ALA A 55 0.63 5.66 2.17
N ALA A 56 -0.10 4.78 2.86
CA ALA A 56 -1.53 4.58 2.63
C ALA A 56 -2.34 5.83 2.98
N ALA A 57 -2.01 6.52 4.06
CA ALA A 57 -2.61 7.81 4.41
C ALA A 57 -2.40 8.90 3.34
N ALA A 58 -1.29 8.86 2.60
CA ALA A 58 -1.00 9.78 1.51
C ALA A 58 -1.61 9.33 0.16
N ASP A 59 -2.06 8.08 0.06
CA ASP A 59 -2.62 7.51 -1.16
C ASP A 59 -4.12 7.86 -1.28
N LYS A 60 -4.58 8.28 -2.47
CA LYS A 60 -5.98 8.60 -2.75
C LYS A 60 -6.98 7.48 -2.38
N ALA A 61 -6.53 6.23 -2.39
CA ALA A 61 -7.35 5.07 -2.06
C ALA A 61 -7.22 4.65 -0.58
N GLY A 62 -6.32 5.25 0.19
CA GLY A 62 -6.05 4.88 1.58
C GLY A 62 -7.30 4.79 2.44
N CYS A 63 -8.13 5.83 2.37
CA CYS A 63 -9.35 5.93 3.16
C CYS A 63 -10.50 5.05 2.66
N GLU A 64 -10.43 4.58 1.42
CA GLU A 64 -11.39 3.61 0.88
C GLU A 64 -10.98 2.18 1.25
N CYS A 65 -9.67 1.92 1.23
CA CYS A 65 -9.11 0.58 1.38
C CYS A 65 -8.82 0.18 2.82
N ASP A 66 -8.37 1.13 3.66
CA ASP A 66 -7.77 0.84 4.97
C ASP A 66 -8.21 1.83 6.05
N LYS A 67 -9.44 2.39 5.95
CA LYS A 67 -9.96 3.41 6.89
C LYS A 67 -9.73 3.07 8.36
N ASP A 68 -9.93 1.81 8.74
CA ASP A 68 -9.81 1.37 10.14
C ASP A 68 -8.36 1.24 10.63
N LEU A 69 -7.40 1.22 9.71
CA LEU A 69 -5.97 1.12 9.98
C LEU A 69 -5.25 2.46 9.86
N LEU A 70 -5.92 3.46 9.29
CA LEU A 70 -5.40 4.82 9.15
C LEU A 70 -5.82 5.68 10.34
N PRO A 71 -5.02 6.71 10.68
CA PRO A 71 -5.46 7.72 11.64
C PRO A 71 -6.80 8.31 11.20
N LYS A 72 -7.77 8.40 12.11
CA LYS A 72 -9.13 8.91 11.81
C LYS A 72 -9.09 10.28 11.14
N GLU A 73 -8.18 11.14 11.60
CA GLU A 73 -7.91 12.49 11.06
C GLU A 73 -7.50 12.50 9.58
N THR A 74 -7.00 11.39 9.03
CA THR A 74 -6.60 11.27 7.63
C THR A 74 -7.81 11.07 6.71
N CYS A 75 -8.84 10.38 7.20
CA CYS A 75 -9.98 9.93 6.41
C CYS A 75 -11.29 10.66 6.70
N GLU A 76 -11.27 11.51 7.72
CA GLU A 76 -12.31 12.50 7.96
C GLU A 76 -11.79 13.86 7.47
N PRO A 77 -12.55 14.58 6.63
CA PRO A 77 -12.14 15.91 6.24
C PRO A 77 -12.01 16.77 7.49
N LYS A 78 -10.79 17.25 7.75
CA LYS A 78 -10.52 18.26 8.77
C LYS A 78 -11.51 19.39 8.56
N ALA A 79 -12.53 19.47 9.40
CA ALA A 79 -13.35 20.66 9.48
C ALA A 79 -12.36 21.81 9.73
N MET A 80 -12.28 22.76 8.79
CA MET A 80 -11.53 23.99 8.97
C MET A 80 -12.19 24.76 10.12
N ALA A 81 -11.84 24.40 11.35
CA ALA A 81 -12.04 25.26 12.50
C ALA A 81 -10.86 26.25 12.49
N ALA A 82 -11.22 27.52 12.42
CA ALA A 82 -10.34 28.67 12.38
C ALA A 82 -9.28 28.67 13.51
N ALA A 83 -8.22 29.44 13.27
CA ALA A 83 -7.05 29.63 14.10
C ALA A 83 -7.28 29.68 15.63
N ALA A 84 -6.62 28.78 16.36
CA ALA A 84 -5.99 29.00 17.65
C ALA A 84 -5.02 27.83 17.93
N PRO A 85 -3.78 28.06 18.40
CA PRO A 85 -2.88 26.97 18.75
C PRO A 85 -3.30 26.41 20.11
N ALA A 86 -4.20 25.43 20.11
CA ALA A 86 -4.39 24.55 21.25
C ALA A 86 -3.35 23.43 21.16
N ALA A 87 -2.54 23.31 22.20
CA ALA A 87 -1.56 22.24 22.36
C ALA A 87 -2.22 20.87 22.10
N PRO A 88 -1.55 19.95 21.39
CA PRO A 88 -2.13 18.63 21.13
C PRO A 88 -2.25 17.89 22.46
N VAL A 89 -3.47 17.73 22.94
CA VAL A 89 -3.81 16.66 23.87
C VAL A 89 -3.59 15.36 23.10
N ALA A 90 -2.50 14.67 23.45
CA ALA A 90 -2.20 13.35 22.97
C ALA A 90 -3.39 12.43 23.31
N GLY A 91 -4.21 12.12 22.30
CA GLY A 91 -5.14 11.00 22.40
C GLY A 91 -4.37 9.72 22.70
N PRO A 92 -5.00 8.71 23.33
CA PRO A 92 -4.33 7.47 23.68
C PRO A 92 -3.64 6.89 22.46
N LYS A 93 -2.30 6.87 22.48
CA LYS A 93 -1.49 6.16 21.50
C LYS A 93 -1.97 4.71 21.50
N PRO A 94 -2.18 4.04 20.35
CA PRO A 94 -2.48 2.62 20.35
C PRO A 94 -1.36 1.89 21.11
N THR A 95 -1.70 1.38 22.28
CA THR A 95 -0.82 0.56 23.11
C THR A 95 -0.92 -0.85 22.56
N GLY A 96 -0.11 -1.14 21.54
CA GLY A 96 0.13 -2.52 21.12
C GLY A 96 1.22 -3.11 22.01
N GLU A 97 0.90 -4.16 22.77
CA GLU A 97 1.92 -4.94 23.45
C GLU A 97 2.67 -5.77 22.39
N LYS A 98 3.97 -5.50 22.22
CA LYS A 98 4.78 -6.25 21.27
C LYS A 98 5.12 -7.62 21.85
N VAL A 99 4.26 -8.60 21.59
CA VAL A 99 4.53 -9.99 21.95
C VAL A 99 5.42 -10.62 20.88
N THR A 100 6.68 -10.87 21.22
CA THR A 100 7.62 -11.60 20.35
C THR A 100 7.58 -13.07 20.75
N VAL A 101 7.03 -13.93 19.89
CA VAL A 101 6.97 -15.37 20.13
C VAL A 101 7.94 -16.08 19.20
N ALA A 102 8.85 -16.89 19.75
CA ALA A 102 9.83 -17.64 18.98
C ALA A 102 9.16 -18.75 18.17
N ALA A 103 9.37 -18.75 16.84
CA ALA A 103 8.75 -19.73 15.93
C ALA A 103 9.21 -21.16 16.20
N ASP A 104 10.47 -21.36 16.59
CA ASP A 104 11.08 -22.67 16.85
C ASP A 104 10.41 -23.43 18.02
N ALA A 105 9.72 -22.71 18.90
CA ALA A 105 8.95 -23.30 20.00
C ALA A 105 7.51 -23.68 19.59
N LEU A 106 6.97 -23.04 18.55
CA LEU A 106 5.58 -23.21 18.12
C LEU A 106 5.43 -24.23 16.99
N PHE A 107 6.43 -24.35 16.13
CA PHE A 107 6.39 -25.17 14.93
C PHE A 107 7.54 -26.16 14.92
N ASP A 108 7.29 -27.37 14.42
CA ASP A 108 8.38 -28.28 14.08
C ASP A 108 9.11 -27.78 12.82
N PHE A 109 10.36 -28.21 12.66
CA PHE A 109 11.16 -27.88 11.48
C PHE A 109 10.40 -28.25 10.19
N ASN A 110 10.25 -27.27 9.29
CA ASN A 110 9.54 -27.40 8.02
C ASN A 110 8.05 -27.80 8.14
N LYS A 111 7.37 -27.39 9.22
CA LYS A 111 5.93 -27.56 9.39
C LYS A 111 5.24 -26.25 9.74
N ALA A 112 4.00 -26.12 9.29
CA ALA A 112 3.11 -25.00 9.63
C ALA A 112 2.05 -25.36 10.70
N VAL A 113 2.07 -26.61 11.18
CA VAL A 113 1.13 -27.08 12.22
C VAL A 113 1.72 -26.75 13.59
N LEU A 114 0.94 -26.05 14.41
CA LEU A 114 1.31 -25.73 15.78
C LEU A 114 1.47 -26.99 16.62
N ARG A 115 2.57 -27.07 17.36
CA ARG A 115 2.77 -28.05 18.42
C ARG A 115 1.68 -27.87 19.50
N PRO A 116 1.28 -28.94 20.22
CA PRO A 116 0.31 -28.84 21.31
C PRO A 116 0.69 -27.78 22.35
N GLU A 117 1.99 -27.69 22.67
CA GLU A 117 2.53 -26.71 23.61
C GLU A 117 2.41 -25.27 23.09
N GLY A 118 2.59 -25.08 21.78
CA GLY A 118 2.45 -23.77 21.12
C GLY A 118 1.01 -23.25 21.09
N LYS A 119 0.03 -24.15 20.93
CA LYS A 119 -1.40 -23.80 21.02
C LYS A 119 -1.75 -23.29 22.41
N ALA A 120 -1.38 -24.02 23.46
CA ALA A 120 -1.65 -23.64 24.84
C ALA A 120 -1.07 -22.25 25.20
N LYS A 121 0.12 -21.91 24.68
CA LYS A 121 0.74 -20.60 24.88
C LYS A 121 0.02 -19.47 24.15
N LEU A 122 -0.49 -19.72 22.95
CA LEU A 122 -1.30 -18.73 22.22
C LEU A 122 -2.67 -18.54 22.88
N ASP A 123 -3.29 -19.60 23.39
CA ASP A 123 -4.57 -19.51 24.11
C ASP A 123 -4.46 -18.70 25.41
N GLU A 124 -3.34 -18.79 26.13
CA GLU A 124 -3.05 -17.95 27.31
C GLU A 124 -2.93 -16.46 26.95
N LEU A 125 -2.33 -16.14 25.80
CA LEU A 125 -2.18 -14.76 25.32
C LEU A 125 -3.51 -14.16 24.87
N VAL A 126 -4.39 -14.95 24.26
CA VAL A 126 -5.73 -14.50 23.84
C VAL A 126 -6.66 -14.26 25.05
N SER A 127 -6.40 -14.93 26.17
CA SER A 127 -7.21 -14.82 27.38
C SER A 127 -6.78 -13.67 28.32
N LYS A 128 -5.72 -12.91 27.96
CA LYS A 128 -5.25 -11.71 28.68
C LYS A 128 -5.78 -10.45 28.02
#